data_AF-A0A4R4D431-F1
#
_entry.id   AF-A0A4R4D431-F1
#
_cell.length_a   1.000
_cell.length_b   1.000
_cell.length_c   1.000
_cell.angle_alpha   90.00
_cell.angle_beta   90.00
_cell.angle_gamma   90.00
#
_symmetry.space_group_name_H-M   'P 1'
#
loop_
_entity.id
_entity.type
_entity.pdbx_description
1 polymer ?
#
loop_
_entity_poly.entity_id
_entity_poly.type
_entity_poly.pdbx_seq_one_letter_code
_entity_poly.pdbx_strand_id
1 'polypeptide(L)'
;MAAPRPAPDDAEAALAAAWLPTDDPDARLQVAALFRKIANLGLDPAAAMRDTLGRWFGAAAGVALPAMDGAEPQSGQAGDDPATMPLLPLAGLRPPTLWPQRPRRHPDELFSSWLRRVAIAAGVPPRGFAGEVLGPGHADPDRTVSALALRRLALACGHAPDELAAGTLWPHARAGTRRGMIEDAALAQGGLLLPGQWPGRRAAGVQFCPLCLGDQAYPPFRRGWRFGYEVACSRHGCLLHDRCPGCGAAVLPLQQRELDPQPGCPACGLVLREARPVRAIGSAVRQRALLAGLHRLVADGDPDRLTEALARLAAALTGAGTTVRARAAALAALHPTLSSSTPRPAKARRRPVVLARRCPVVPPAAGLG
;
A
#
# COMPACT_ATOMS: atom_id res chain seq x y z
N MET A 1 -19.78 7.70 -37.83
CA MET A 1 -18.36 8.08 -37.89
C MET A 1 -17.67 7.44 -36.70
N ALA A 2 -16.90 6.38 -36.91
CA ALA A 2 -16.17 5.69 -35.85
C ALA A 2 -15.02 6.57 -35.36
N ALA A 3 -14.84 6.67 -34.05
CA ALA A 3 -13.73 7.41 -33.45
C ALA A 3 -12.39 6.80 -33.92
N PRO A 4 -11.35 7.61 -34.16
CA PRO A 4 -10.06 7.11 -34.60
C PRO A 4 -9.44 6.20 -33.53
N ARG A 5 -8.88 5.07 -33.98
CA ARG A 5 -8.10 4.15 -33.15
C ARG A 5 -6.87 4.92 -32.61
N PRO A 6 -6.56 4.86 -31.30
CA PRO A 6 -5.39 5.53 -30.74
C PRO A 6 -4.10 4.99 -31.38
N ALA A 7 -3.09 5.84 -31.51
CA ALA A 7 -1.76 5.46 -31.98
C ALA A 7 -1.16 4.36 -31.05
N PRO A 8 -0.23 3.52 -31.53
CA PRO A 8 0.37 2.46 -30.70
C PRO A 8 0.96 2.98 -29.38
N ASP A 9 1.53 4.19 -29.37
CA ASP A 9 2.02 4.87 -28.16
C ASP A 9 0.91 5.25 -27.17
N ASP A 10 -0.28 5.60 -27.67
CA ASP A 10 -1.45 5.95 -26.85
C ASP A 10 -2.10 4.71 -26.24
N ALA A 11 -2.04 3.56 -26.94
CA ALA A 11 -2.54 2.29 -26.43
C ALA A 11 -1.64 1.72 -25.31
N GLU A 12 -0.32 1.84 -25.43
CA GLU A 12 0.62 1.48 -24.37
C GLU A 12 0.55 2.46 -23.17
N ALA A 13 0.35 3.75 -23.42
CA ALA A 13 0.12 4.75 -22.36
C ALA A 13 -1.22 4.54 -21.64
N ALA A 14 -2.29 4.17 -22.36
CA ALA A 14 -3.57 3.79 -21.78
C ALA A 14 -3.50 2.46 -21.01
N LEU A 15 -2.72 1.48 -21.47
CA LEU A 15 -2.42 0.27 -20.72
C LEU A 15 -1.61 0.58 -19.44
N ALA A 16 -0.60 1.44 -19.51
CA ALA A 16 0.14 1.87 -18.33
C ALA A 16 -0.76 2.63 -17.33
N ALA A 17 -1.74 3.40 -17.82
CA ALA A 17 -2.71 4.11 -17.01
C ALA A 17 -3.74 3.18 -16.32
N ALA A 18 -4.08 2.05 -16.95
CA ALA A 18 -5.04 1.08 -16.41
C ALA A 18 -4.42 0.04 -15.44
N TRP A 19 -3.09 -0.16 -15.46
CA TRP A 19 -2.44 -1.29 -14.76
C TRP A 19 -1.38 -0.91 -13.72
N LEU A 20 -1.15 0.39 -13.46
CA LEU A 20 -0.19 0.84 -12.43
C LEU A 20 -0.91 1.33 -11.18
N PRO A 21 -1.13 0.48 -10.16
CA PRO A 21 -1.73 0.88 -8.89
C PRO A 21 -0.65 1.61 -8.09
N THR A 22 -0.40 2.87 -8.40
CA THR A 22 0.56 3.69 -7.65
C THR A 22 -0.02 5.07 -7.47
N ASP A 23 -0.34 5.47 -6.25
CA ASP A 23 -0.75 6.86 -5.93
C ASP A 23 0.42 7.86 -6.05
N ASP A 24 1.56 7.40 -6.58
CA ASP A 24 2.84 8.07 -6.72
C ASP A 24 3.17 8.23 -8.23
N PRO A 25 3.09 9.45 -8.79
CA PRO A 25 3.35 9.69 -10.20
C PRO A 25 4.79 9.39 -10.62
N ASP A 26 5.78 9.52 -9.72
CA ASP A 26 7.17 9.20 -10.02
C ASP A 26 7.38 7.68 -10.13
N ALA A 27 6.68 6.91 -9.29
CA ALA A 27 6.69 5.45 -9.37
C ALA A 27 6.06 4.95 -10.69
N ARG A 28 4.97 5.59 -11.16
CA ARG A 28 4.35 5.26 -12.47
C ARG A 28 5.32 5.44 -13.62
N LEU A 29 5.99 6.60 -13.65
CA LEU A 29 6.97 6.92 -14.70
C LEU A 29 8.13 5.93 -14.70
N GLN A 30 8.62 5.54 -13.52
CA GLN A 30 9.68 4.54 -13.39
C GLN A 30 9.25 3.15 -13.88
N VAL A 31 8.02 2.71 -13.57
CA VAL A 31 7.54 1.40 -14.04
C VAL A 31 7.28 1.41 -15.55
N ALA A 32 6.69 2.49 -16.09
CA ALA A 32 6.51 2.64 -17.53
C ALA A 32 7.85 2.69 -18.30
N ALA A 33 8.88 3.32 -17.72
CA ALA A 33 10.24 3.31 -18.28
C ALA A 33 10.88 1.91 -18.23
N LEU A 34 10.67 1.17 -17.14
CA LEU A 34 11.13 -0.21 -17.00
C LEU A 34 10.44 -1.14 -18.02
N PHE A 35 9.13 -1.01 -18.20
CA PHE A 35 8.35 -1.77 -19.18
C PHE A 35 8.87 -1.55 -20.60
N ARG A 36 9.10 -0.28 -20.99
CA ARG A 36 9.74 0.06 -22.28
C ARG A 36 11.12 -0.56 -22.42
N LYS A 37 11.93 -0.54 -21.37
CA LYS A 37 13.28 -1.13 -21.41
C LYS A 37 13.23 -2.65 -21.59
N ILE A 38 12.28 -3.34 -20.96
CA ILE A 38 12.10 -4.79 -21.08
C ILE A 38 11.54 -5.15 -22.47
N ALA A 39 10.56 -4.39 -22.96
CA ALA A 39 10.01 -4.55 -24.31
C ALA A 39 11.08 -4.33 -25.39
N ASN A 40 11.95 -3.32 -25.24
CA ASN A 40 13.08 -3.06 -26.14
C ASN A 40 14.15 -4.18 -26.15
N LEU A 41 14.14 -5.07 -25.14
CA LEU A 41 14.98 -6.27 -25.10
C LEU A 41 14.28 -7.50 -25.70
N GLY A 42 13.08 -7.34 -26.27
CA GLY A 42 12.27 -8.42 -26.85
C GLY A 42 11.64 -9.35 -25.81
N LEU A 43 11.54 -8.91 -24.56
CA LEU A 43 10.97 -9.68 -23.46
C LEU A 43 9.57 -9.19 -23.12
N ASP A 44 8.69 -10.08 -22.66
CA ASP A 44 7.34 -9.72 -22.20
C ASP A 44 7.41 -9.07 -20.79
N PRO A 45 7.14 -7.75 -20.66
CA PRO A 45 7.13 -7.08 -19.37
C PRO A 45 6.03 -7.61 -18.43
N ALA A 46 4.93 -8.15 -18.95
CA ALA A 46 3.87 -8.77 -18.15
C ALA A 46 4.32 -10.12 -17.57
N ALA A 47 5.10 -10.91 -18.31
CA ALA A 47 5.75 -12.12 -17.79
C ALA A 47 6.75 -11.79 -16.67
N ALA A 48 7.57 -10.75 -16.83
CA ALA A 48 8.50 -10.31 -15.79
C ALA A 48 7.77 -9.82 -14.52
N MET A 49 6.65 -9.11 -14.69
CA MET A 49 5.79 -8.67 -13.58
C MET A 49 5.09 -9.85 -12.89
N ARG A 50 4.59 -10.84 -13.66
CA ARG A 50 4.02 -12.10 -13.13
C ARG A 50 5.01 -12.87 -12.27
N ASP A 51 6.23 -13.06 -12.76
CA ASP A 51 7.28 -13.73 -12.00
C ASP A 51 7.63 -12.95 -10.72
N THR A 52 7.75 -11.63 -10.82
CA THR A 52 8.01 -10.77 -9.66
C THR A 52 6.87 -10.85 -8.64
N LEU A 53 5.61 -10.69 -9.05
CA LEU A 53 4.45 -10.81 -8.15
C LEU A 53 4.32 -12.24 -7.59
N GLY A 54 4.61 -13.26 -8.39
CA GLY A 54 4.64 -14.66 -7.96
C GLY A 54 5.67 -14.92 -6.85
N ARG A 55 6.84 -14.28 -6.93
CA ARG A 55 7.86 -14.30 -5.87
C ARG A 55 7.41 -13.62 -4.57
N TRP A 56 6.65 -12.52 -4.68
CA TRP A 56 6.20 -11.73 -3.52
C TRP A 56 4.93 -12.27 -2.85
N PHE A 57 4.03 -12.86 -3.64
CA PHE A 57 2.66 -13.18 -3.20
C PHE A 57 2.26 -14.64 -3.48
N GLY A 58 3.21 -15.47 -3.91
CA GLY A 58 3.00 -16.90 -4.22
C GLY A 58 2.46 -17.15 -5.64
N ALA A 59 2.49 -18.43 -6.07
CA ALA A 59 2.15 -18.84 -7.44
C ALA A 59 0.74 -18.39 -7.89
N ALA A 60 -0.23 -18.36 -6.97
CA ALA A 60 -1.59 -17.91 -7.26
C ALA A 60 -1.68 -16.42 -7.64
N ALA A 61 -0.77 -15.57 -7.14
CA ALA A 61 -0.71 -14.16 -7.51
C ALA A 61 -0.10 -13.92 -8.89
N GLY A 62 0.76 -14.84 -9.37
CA GLY A 62 1.25 -14.84 -10.75
C GLY A 62 0.18 -15.23 -11.77
N VAL A 63 -0.84 -16.00 -11.35
CA VAL A 63 -1.98 -16.46 -12.17
C VAL A 63 -3.11 -15.42 -12.22
N ALA A 64 -3.16 -14.49 -11.26
CA ALA A 64 -4.14 -13.40 -11.23
C ALA A 64 -3.90 -12.32 -12.32
N LEU A 65 -2.78 -12.40 -13.05
CA LEU A 65 -2.51 -11.60 -14.23
C LEU A 65 -2.89 -12.41 -15.47
N PRO A 66 -3.79 -11.92 -16.34
CA PRO A 66 -4.16 -12.63 -17.56
C PRO A 66 -2.92 -12.88 -18.41
N ALA A 67 -2.78 -14.10 -18.94
CA ALA A 67 -1.77 -14.38 -19.94
C ALA A 67 -2.10 -13.59 -21.21
N MET A 68 -1.07 -12.96 -21.80
CA MET A 68 -1.14 -12.46 -23.18
C MET A 68 -1.07 -13.66 -24.14
N ASP A 69 -2.06 -14.54 -24.06
CA ASP A 69 -2.26 -15.54 -25.11
C ASP A 69 -3.17 -14.89 -26.16
N GLY A 70 -2.67 -14.87 -27.40
CA GLY A 70 -3.27 -14.17 -28.53
C GLY A 70 -4.76 -14.47 -28.67
N ALA A 71 -5.57 -13.43 -28.52
CA ALA A 71 -6.97 -13.48 -28.91
C ALA A 71 -7.05 -13.46 -30.44
N GLU A 72 -7.21 -14.63 -31.05
CA GLU A 72 -7.98 -14.72 -32.29
C GLU A 72 -9.47 -14.54 -31.95
N PRO A 73 -10.23 -13.77 -32.75
CA PRO A 73 -11.64 -13.51 -32.49
C PRO A 73 -12.45 -14.76 -32.80
N GLN A 74 -13.01 -15.40 -31.79
CA GLN A 74 -14.07 -16.39 -32.02
C GLN A 74 -15.41 -15.67 -32.19
N SER A 75 -15.89 -15.72 -33.42
CA SER A 75 -17.23 -15.36 -33.86
C SER A 75 -18.29 -16.10 -33.03
N GLY A 76 -19.03 -15.35 -32.22
CA GLY A 76 -20.28 -15.84 -31.62
C GLY A 76 -21.31 -16.09 -32.71
N GLN A 77 -21.88 -17.30 -32.71
CA GLN A 77 -23.00 -17.67 -33.56
C GLN A 77 -24.20 -16.76 -33.28
N ALA A 78 -24.89 -16.39 -34.36
CA ALA A 78 -26.08 -15.56 -34.35
C ALA A 78 -27.22 -16.21 -33.57
N GLY A 79 -27.87 -15.40 -32.71
CA GLY A 79 -29.11 -15.74 -32.03
C GLY A 79 -29.29 -14.87 -30.79
N ASP A 80 -30.14 -13.85 -30.91
CA ASP A 80 -30.63 -12.91 -29.90
C ASP A 80 -29.85 -11.59 -29.76
N ASP A 81 -30.41 -10.55 -30.38
CA ASP A 81 -29.93 -9.17 -30.35
C ASP A 81 -30.17 -8.54 -28.97
N PRO A 82 -29.10 -8.22 -28.18
CA PRO A 82 -29.23 -7.57 -26.88
C PRO A 82 -29.76 -6.13 -26.96
N ALA A 83 -29.85 -5.53 -28.17
CA ALA A 83 -30.44 -4.21 -28.37
C ALA A 83 -31.98 -4.21 -28.29
N THR A 84 -32.63 -5.38 -28.33
CA THR A 84 -34.10 -5.51 -28.28
C THR A 84 -34.67 -5.99 -26.95
N MET A 85 -33.85 -6.20 -25.91
CA MET A 85 -34.36 -6.61 -24.60
C MET A 85 -34.89 -5.38 -23.84
N PRO A 86 -36.21 -5.26 -23.58
CA PRO A 86 -36.73 -4.12 -22.85
C PRO A 86 -36.38 -4.30 -21.37
N LEU A 87 -35.39 -3.55 -20.89
CA LEU A 87 -35.09 -3.44 -19.47
C LEU A 87 -36.22 -2.67 -18.78
N LEU A 88 -37.16 -3.39 -18.17
CA LEU A 88 -38.14 -2.80 -17.27
C LEU A 88 -37.42 -2.26 -16.02
N PRO A 89 -37.66 -1.00 -15.60
CA PRO A 89 -37.13 -0.50 -14.34
C PRO A 89 -37.61 -1.38 -13.18
N LEU A 90 -36.70 -1.75 -12.26
CA LEU A 90 -37.07 -2.36 -10.98
C LEU A 90 -37.90 -1.34 -10.17
N ALA A 91 -39.21 -1.37 -10.34
CA ALA A 91 -40.13 -0.55 -9.58
C ALA A 91 -40.05 -0.93 -8.08
N GLY A 92 -39.52 -0.02 -7.25
CA GLY A 92 -39.62 -0.13 -5.79
C GLY A 92 -38.29 -0.23 -5.02
N LEU A 93 -37.15 -0.44 -5.66
CA LEU A 93 -35.86 -0.24 -4.99
C LEU A 93 -35.53 1.25 -5.04
N ARG A 94 -35.68 1.95 -3.91
CA ARG A 94 -34.99 3.24 -3.75
C ARG A 94 -33.50 2.97 -3.99
N PRO A 95 -32.81 3.72 -4.87
CA PRO A 95 -31.36 3.61 -4.94
C PRO A 95 -30.82 3.80 -3.52
N PRO A 96 -29.80 3.03 -3.08
CA PRO A 96 -29.23 3.22 -1.77
C PRO A 96 -28.87 4.69 -1.61
N THR A 97 -29.54 5.37 -0.68
CA THR A 97 -29.33 6.80 -0.48
C THR A 97 -27.93 6.95 0.07
N LEU A 98 -27.00 7.38 -0.78
CA LEU A 98 -25.63 7.65 -0.37
C LEU A 98 -25.62 8.67 0.76
N TRP A 99 -24.62 8.62 1.63
CA TRP A 99 -24.41 9.64 2.64
C TRP A 99 -24.36 11.03 2.01
N PRO A 100 -24.98 12.05 2.62
CA PRO A 100 -24.98 13.40 2.08
C PRO A 100 -23.56 13.95 1.91
N GLN A 101 -22.70 13.70 2.89
CA GLN A 101 -21.29 14.09 2.89
C GLN A 101 -20.42 12.87 2.60
N ARG A 102 -19.55 13.00 1.58
CA ARG A 102 -18.70 11.89 1.09
C ARG A 102 -17.24 12.34 0.93
N PRO A 103 -16.53 12.67 2.02
CA PRO A 103 -15.11 13.01 1.93
C PRO A 103 -14.32 11.84 1.35
N ARG A 104 -13.50 12.11 0.32
CA ARG A 104 -12.58 11.11 -0.20
C ARG A 104 -11.46 10.82 0.78
N ARG A 105 -11.02 9.55 0.81
CA ARG A 105 -9.80 9.16 1.53
C ARG A 105 -8.60 9.82 0.87
N HIS A 106 -7.66 10.34 1.66
CA HIS A 106 -6.37 10.72 1.09
C HIS A 106 -5.51 9.48 0.78
N PRO A 107 -4.59 9.55 -0.20
CA PRO A 107 -3.74 8.41 -0.59
C PRO A 107 -3.03 7.72 0.57
N ASP A 108 -2.42 8.48 1.49
CA ASP A 108 -1.72 7.91 2.65
C ASP A 108 -2.53 7.98 3.96
N GLU A 109 -3.85 8.19 3.89
CA GLU A 109 -4.68 8.30 5.09
C GLU A 109 -5.07 6.92 5.66
N LEU A 110 -5.03 6.84 6.98
CA LEU A 110 -5.43 5.68 7.77
C LEU A 110 -6.97 5.55 7.80
N PHE A 111 -7.50 4.33 7.81
CA PHE A 111 -8.94 4.07 7.80
C PHE A 111 -9.70 4.78 8.93
N SER A 112 -9.21 4.68 10.17
CA SER A 112 -9.79 5.38 11.32
C SER A 112 -9.72 6.91 11.21
N SER A 113 -8.71 7.44 10.52
CA SER A 113 -8.63 8.89 10.22
C SER A 113 -9.69 9.32 9.21
N TRP A 114 -9.85 8.56 8.13
CA TRP A 114 -10.89 8.84 7.14
C TRP A 114 -12.26 8.80 7.79
N LEU A 115 -12.56 7.76 8.57
CA LEU A 115 -13.84 7.62 9.25
C LEU A 115 -14.08 8.75 10.26
N ARG A 116 -13.03 9.24 10.95
CA ARG A 116 -13.09 10.46 11.77
C ARG A 116 -13.52 11.67 10.93
N ARG A 117 -12.91 11.91 9.76
CA ARG A 117 -13.26 13.04 8.88
C ARG A 117 -14.69 12.94 8.35
N VAL A 118 -15.15 11.73 8.04
CA VAL A 118 -16.55 11.48 7.66
C VAL A 118 -17.49 11.88 8.81
N ALA A 119 -17.20 11.46 10.05
CA ALA A 119 -18.01 11.83 11.22
C ALA A 119 -18.11 13.36 11.38
N ILE A 120 -16.98 14.05 11.32
CA ILE A 120 -16.95 15.52 11.42
C ILE A 120 -17.77 16.16 10.28
N ALA A 121 -17.63 15.68 9.04
CA ALA A 121 -18.39 16.20 7.92
C ALA A 121 -19.90 15.96 8.08
N ALA A 122 -20.28 14.83 8.68
CA ALA A 122 -21.67 14.50 9.01
C ALA A 122 -22.20 15.26 10.25
N GLY A 123 -21.39 16.09 10.90
CA GLY A 123 -21.81 16.88 12.07
C GLY A 123 -21.96 16.05 13.35
N VAL A 124 -21.29 14.90 13.44
CA VAL A 124 -21.38 13.98 14.59
C VAL A 124 -20.00 13.70 15.19
N PRO A 125 -19.88 13.58 16.53
CA PRO A 125 -18.62 13.22 17.15
C PRO A 125 -18.08 11.86 16.67
N PRO A 126 -16.76 11.74 16.40
CA PRO A 126 -16.16 10.52 15.86
C PRO A 126 -16.46 9.24 16.67
N ARG A 127 -16.48 9.34 18.01
CA ARG A 127 -16.74 8.18 18.87
C ARG A 127 -18.16 7.62 18.74
N GLY A 128 -19.16 8.50 18.66
CA GLY A 128 -20.55 8.07 18.45
C GLY A 128 -20.72 7.45 17.07
N PHE A 129 -20.25 8.17 16.04
CA PHE A 129 -20.34 7.71 14.65
C PHE A 129 -19.67 6.37 14.41
N ALA A 130 -18.47 6.15 14.96
CA ALA A 130 -17.76 4.87 14.82
C ALA A 130 -18.56 3.70 15.41
N GLY A 131 -19.23 3.90 16.56
CA GLY A 131 -20.08 2.90 17.18
C GLY A 131 -21.30 2.55 16.32
N GLU A 132 -21.90 3.55 15.68
CA GLU A 132 -23.05 3.36 14.78
C GLU A 132 -22.67 2.63 13.49
N VAL A 133 -21.58 3.03 12.83
CA VAL A 133 -21.24 2.53 11.49
C VAL A 133 -20.44 1.23 11.49
N LEU A 134 -19.63 0.99 12.53
CA LEU A 134 -18.87 -0.24 12.65
C LEU A 134 -19.59 -1.27 13.53
N GLY A 135 -20.39 -0.82 14.50
CA GLY A 135 -20.95 -1.67 15.55
C GLY A 135 -20.01 -1.84 16.75
N PRO A 136 -20.42 -2.58 17.78
CA PRO A 136 -19.62 -2.76 18.99
C PRO A 136 -18.35 -3.58 18.73
N GLY A 137 -17.33 -3.43 19.59
CA GLY A 137 -16.17 -4.34 19.63
C GLY A 137 -14.97 -4.00 18.74
N HIS A 138 -14.95 -2.84 18.07
CA HIS A 138 -13.84 -2.42 17.21
C HIS A 138 -12.73 -1.74 18.00
N ALA A 139 -11.91 -2.53 18.72
CA ALA A 139 -10.79 -1.99 19.47
C ALA A 139 -9.78 -1.29 18.55
N ASP A 140 -9.33 -1.96 17.47
CA ASP A 140 -8.40 -1.40 16.47
C ASP A 140 -9.00 -1.52 15.05
N PRO A 141 -9.92 -0.63 14.67
CA PRO A 141 -10.67 -0.74 13.42
C PRO A 141 -9.79 -0.70 12.17
N ASP A 142 -8.59 -0.14 12.27
CA ASP A 142 -7.61 -0.17 11.18
C ASP A 142 -7.18 -1.60 10.83
N ARG A 143 -7.22 -2.54 11.79
CA ARG A 143 -6.86 -3.95 11.57
C ARG A 143 -8.07 -4.87 11.51
N THR A 144 -9.08 -4.60 12.33
CA THR A 144 -10.15 -5.56 12.65
C THR A 144 -11.48 -5.26 11.99
N VAL A 145 -11.60 -4.17 11.21
CA VAL A 145 -12.81 -3.96 10.41
C VAL A 145 -13.04 -5.20 9.54
N SER A 146 -14.31 -5.62 9.39
CA SER A 146 -14.65 -6.78 8.57
C SER A 146 -14.84 -6.39 7.10
N ALA A 147 -14.62 -7.34 6.19
CA ALA A 147 -14.91 -7.16 4.76
C ALA A 147 -16.35 -6.74 4.50
N LEU A 148 -17.30 -7.28 5.28
CA LEU A 148 -18.71 -6.90 5.19
C LEU A 148 -18.95 -5.45 5.63
N ALA A 149 -18.39 -5.04 6.77
CA ALA A 149 -18.52 -3.65 7.24
C ALA A 149 -17.90 -2.66 6.24
N LEU A 150 -16.74 -2.99 5.70
CA LEU A 150 -16.07 -2.15 4.71
C LEU A 150 -16.86 -2.04 3.40
N ARG A 151 -17.47 -3.14 2.91
CA ARG A 151 -18.38 -3.10 1.75
C ARG A 151 -19.64 -2.28 2.01
N ARG A 152 -20.22 -2.36 3.21
CA ARG A 152 -21.36 -1.53 3.62
C ARG A 152 -21.00 -0.05 3.62
N LEU A 153 -19.84 0.30 4.17
CA LEU A 153 -19.31 1.67 4.15
C LEU A 153 -19.08 2.16 2.71
N ALA A 154 -18.44 1.33 1.86
CA ALA A 154 -18.21 1.63 0.46
C ALA A 154 -19.51 1.95 -0.29
N LEU A 155 -20.57 1.15 -0.06
CA LEU A 155 -21.90 1.41 -0.61
C LEU A 155 -22.50 2.72 -0.07
N ALA A 156 -22.38 2.98 1.24
CA ALA A 156 -22.93 4.18 1.86
C ALA A 156 -22.25 5.46 1.39
N CYS A 157 -20.93 5.45 1.18
CA CYS A 157 -20.18 6.63 0.75
C CYS A 157 -19.93 6.71 -0.77
N GLY A 158 -20.30 5.68 -1.54
CA GLY A 158 -20.11 5.65 -2.99
C GLY A 158 -18.63 5.48 -3.41
N HIS A 159 -17.80 4.88 -2.55
CA HIS A 159 -16.40 4.60 -2.83
C HIS A 159 -16.19 3.16 -3.30
N ALA A 160 -15.08 2.91 -3.99
CA ALA A 160 -14.65 1.53 -4.26
C ALA A 160 -14.21 0.87 -2.93
N PRO A 161 -14.57 -0.39 -2.66
CA PRO A 161 -14.10 -1.11 -1.48
C PRO A 161 -12.57 -1.09 -1.35
N ASP A 162 -11.85 -1.26 -2.45
CA ASP A 162 -10.38 -1.27 -2.44
C ASP A 162 -9.78 0.09 -2.04
N GLU A 163 -10.46 1.19 -2.36
CA GLU A 163 -10.05 2.53 -1.91
C GLU A 163 -10.16 2.66 -0.37
N LEU A 164 -11.18 2.09 0.25
CA LEU A 164 -11.30 2.09 1.71
C LEU A 164 -10.31 1.10 2.34
N ALA A 165 -10.13 -0.08 1.73
CA ALA A 165 -9.20 -1.09 2.18
C ALA A 165 -7.76 -0.57 2.17
N ALA A 166 -7.36 0.25 1.19
CA ALA A 166 -6.03 0.89 1.17
C ALA A 166 -5.71 1.76 2.40
N GLY A 167 -6.73 2.16 3.18
CA GLY A 167 -6.56 2.81 4.48
C GLY A 167 -6.38 1.84 5.67
N THR A 168 -6.78 0.58 5.54
CA THR A 168 -6.76 -0.45 6.62
C THR A 168 -5.44 -1.22 6.63
N LEU A 169 -4.94 -1.58 7.81
CA LEU A 169 -3.77 -2.42 8.02
C LEU A 169 -4.03 -3.91 7.66
N TRP A 170 -4.90 -4.18 6.69
CA TRP A 170 -5.01 -5.51 6.08
C TRP A 170 -3.79 -5.78 5.19
N PRO A 171 -3.30 -7.02 5.16
CA PRO A 171 -2.35 -7.46 4.14
C PRO A 171 -2.92 -7.23 2.73
N HIS A 172 -2.07 -6.82 1.80
CA HIS A 172 -2.35 -6.64 0.38
C HIS A 172 -3.35 -5.52 0.06
N ALA A 173 -3.76 -4.74 1.04
CA ALA A 173 -4.61 -3.56 0.87
C ALA A 173 -4.03 -2.49 -0.07
N ARG A 174 -2.69 -2.49 -0.25
CA ARG A 174 -1.96 -1.60 -1.17
C ARG A 174 -1.09 -2.40 -2.15
N ALA A 175 -1.56 -3.59 -2.54
CA ALA A 175 -0.86 -4.46 -3.47
C ALA A 175 -0.48 -3.71 -4.76
N GLY A 176 0.68 -4.05 -5.31
CA GLY A 176 1.22 -3.43 -6.53
C GLY A 176 2.02 -2.14 -6.32
N THR A 177 2.10 -1.60 -5.10
CA THR A 177 3.07 -0.54 -4.76
C THR A 177 4.30 -1.11 -4.04
N ARG A 178 5.49 -0.55 -4.29
CA ARG A 178 6.69 -0.91 -3.51
C ARG A 178 6.48 -0.65 -2.01
N ARG A 179 5.78 0.44 -1.68
CA ARG A 179 5.44 0.78 -0.29
C ARG A 179 4.50 -0.25 0.33
N GLY A 180 3.46 -0.66 -0.38
CA GLY A 180 2.52 -1.69 0.04
C GLY A 180 3.19 -3.04 0.27
N MET A 181 4.13 -3.46 -0.59
CA MET A 181 4.92 -4.68 -0.40
C MET A 181 5.75 -4.64 0.90
N ILE A 182 6.39 -3.50 1.20
CA ILE A 182 7.14 -3.32 2.46
C ILE A 182 6.19 -3.37 3.66
N GLU A 183 5.05 -2.68 3.58
CA GLU A 183 4.05 -2.65 4.63
C GLU A 183 3.44 -4.03 4.88
N ASP A 184 3.14 -4.80 3.83
CA ASP A 184 2.65 -6.18 3.92
C ASP A 184 3.66 -7.09 4.60
N ALA A 185 4.93 -7.02 4.19
CA ALA A 185 6.00 -7.78 4.84
C ALA A 185 6.19 -7.36 6.31
N ALA A 186 6.07 -6.06 6.61
CA ALA A 186 6.14 -5.55 7.99
C ALA A 186 4.95 -5.99 8.85
N LEU A 187 3.74 -6.06 8.26
CA LEU A 187 2.54 -6.59 8.91
C LEU A 187 2.68 -8.09 9.18
N ALA A 188 3.20 -8.86 8.21
CA ALA A 188 3.47 -10.29 8.37
C ALA A 188 4.51 -10.57 9.46
N GLN A 189 5.53 -9.71 9.59
CA GLN A 189 6.53 -9.81 10.66
C GLN A 189 5.93 -9.55 12.05
N GLY A 190 4.95 -8.64 12.15
CA GLY A 190 4.12 -8.42 13.36
C GLY A 190 4.74 -7.59 14.49
N GLY A 191 6.07 -7.48 14.56
CA GLY A 191 6.81 -6.70 15.57
C GLY A 191 7.09 -5.23 15.21
N LEU A 192 6.75 -4.81 13.99
CA LEU A 192 6.98 -3.45 13.50
C LEU A 192 5.77 -2.53 13.65
N LEU A 193 4.60 -3.06 13.97
CA LEU A 193 3.39 -2.27 14.16
C LEU A 193 3.34 -1.69 15.59
N LEU A 194 2.90 -0.45 15.71
CA LEU A 194 2.55 0.11 17.02
C LEU A 194 1.42 -0.73 17.65
N PRO A 195 1.52 -1.04 18.96
CA PRO A 195 0.48 -1.78 19.65
C PRO A 195 -0.85 -1.04 19.52
N GLY A 196 -1.87 -1.81 19.18
CA GLY A 196 -3.19 -1.33 18.83
C GLY A 196 -3.91 -0.58 19.95
N GLN A 197 -5.02 -0.02 19.54
CA GLN A 197 -5.90 0.84 20.30
C GLN A 197 -6.63 0.04 21.40
N TRP A 198 -6.21 0.14 22.67
CA TRP A 198 -6.92 -0.50 23.79
C TRP A 198 -7.14 0.50 24.94
N PRO A 199 -8.40 0.74 25.36
CA PRO A 199 -8.70 1.50 26.56
C PRO A 199 -8.01 0.86 27.78
N GLY A 200 -7.36 1.68 28.62
CA GLY A 200 -6.72 1.22 29.85
C GLY A 200 -5.31 0.63 29.71
N ARG A 201 -4.81 0.39 28.48
CA ARG A 201 -3.39 0.04 28.27
C ARG A 201 -2.60 1.29 27.86
N ARG A 202 -1.38 1.44 28.39
CA ARG A 202 -0.40 2.44 27.92
C ARG A 202 0.14 2.09 26.53
N ALA A 203 -0.73 1.86 25.55
CA ALA A 203 -0.36 1.69 24.14
C ALA A 203 -0.19 3.06 23.46
N ALA A 204 0.41 3.07 22.27
CA ALA A 204 0.62 4.29 21.48
C ALA A 204 -0.61 4.68 20.63
N GLY A 205 -1.36 3.69 20.11
CA GLY A 205 -2.39 3.95 19.11
C GLY A 205 -1.75 4.33 17.77
N VAL A 206 -1.91 5.58 17.33
CA VAL A 206 -1.28 6.13 16.12
C VAL A 206 -0.28 7.24 16.46
N GLN A 207 0.81 7.33 15.72
CA GLN A 207 1.71 8.48 15.82
C GLN A 207 1.14 9.71 15.11
N PHE A 208 1.65 10.91 15.41
CA PHE A 208 1.30 12.12 14.68
C PHE A 208 2.41 13.17 14.67
N CYS A 209 2.34 14.06 13.68
CA CYS A 209 3.13 15.29 13.64
C CYS A 209 2.21 16.48 13.92
N PRO A 210 2.46 17.29 14.96
CA PRO A 210 1.59 18.43 15.30
C PRO A 210 1.52 19.46 14.18
N LEU A 211 2.61 19.65 13.44
CA LEU A 211 2.66 20.57 12.30
C LEU A 211 1.82 20.07 11.12
N CYS A 212 1.89 18.78 10.77
CA CYS A 212 0.98 18.19 9.78
C CYS A 212 -0.49 18.34 10.18
N LEU A 213 -0.80 18.21 11.48
CA LEU A 213 -2.17 18.41 11.96
C LEU A 213 -2.58 19.89 11.90
N GLY A 214 -1.65 20.83 12.13
CA GLY A 214 -1.89 22.27 12.04
C GLY A 214 -2.00 22.80 10.60
N ASP A 215 -1.40 22.13 9.62
CA ASP A 215 -1.39 22.57 8.22
C ASP A 215 -2.75 22.45 7.50
N GLN A 216 -3.73 21.76 8.08
CA GLN A 216 -4.99 21.44 7.41
C GLN A 216 -6.19 21.66 8.35
N ALA A 217 -7.31 22.10 7.77
CA ALA A 217 -8.57 22.25 8.49
C ALA A 217 -9.14 20.91 8.98
N TYR A 218 -8.97 19.85 8.17
CA TYR A 218 -9.41 18.48 8.46
C TYR A 218 -8.23 17.50 8.30
N PRO A 219 -7.27 17.52 9.23
CA PRO A 219 -6.00 16.85 9.03
C PRO A 219 -6.11 15.32 9.12
N PRO A 220 -5.53 14.57 8.16
CA PRO A 220 -5.50 13.12 8.20
C PRO A 220 -4.36 12.60 9.09
N PHE A 221 -4.61 11.51 9.82
CA PHE A 221 -3.53 10.65 10.31
C PHE A 221 -3.08 9.74 9.18
N ARG A 222 -1.76 9.63 9.05
CA ARG A 222 -1.16 8.81 8.00
C ARG A 222 -1.18 7.34 8.38
N ARG A 223 -1.35 6.47 7.39
CA ARG A 223 -1.22 5.03 7.57
C ARG A 223 0.18 4.65 8.04
N GLY A 224 1.21 5.26 7.44
CA GLY A 224 2.61 5.04 7.80
C GLY A 224 2.88 5.24 9.30
N TRP A 225 2.16 6.16 9.96
CA TRP A 225 2.29 6.45 11.39
C TRP A 225 1.80 5.33 12.32
N ARG A 226 1.39 4.18 11.78
CA ARG A 226 1.16 2.95 12.53
C ARG A 226 2.40 2.05 12.60
N PHE A 227 3.45 2.33 11.85
CA PHE A 227 4.69 1.54 11.85
C PHE A 227 5.76 2.18 12.74
N GLY A 228 6.30 1.40 13.69
CA GLY A 228 7.26 1.89 14.69
C GLY A 228 8.59 2.36 14.11
N TYR A 229 8.91 2.01 12.86
CA TYR A 229 10.09 2.54 12.17
C TYR A 229 9.88 3.96 11.60
N GLU A 230 8.65 4.46 11.56
CA GLU A 230 8.37 5.88 11.29
C GLU A 230 8.47 6.63 12.64
N VAL A 231 9.60 7.30 12.88
CA VAL A 231 9.88 8.01 14.14
C VAL A 231 9.91 9.53 13.98
N ALA A 232 10.08 10.00 12.74
CA ALA A 232 10.13 11.41 12.43
C ALA A 232 9.23 11.73 11.22
N CYS A 233 8.70 12.96 11.21
CA CYS A 233 7.97 13.47 10.06
C CYS A 233 8.95 13.77 8.93
N SER A 234 8.74 13.15 7.76
CA SER A 234 9.52 13.40 6.55
C SER A 234 9.33 14.80 5.97
N ARG A 235 8.18 15.44 6.25
CA ARG A 235 7.86 16.80 5.79
C ARG A 235 8.45 17.88 6.70
N HIS A 236 8.21 17.79 8.00
CA HIS A 236 8.59 18.85 8.94
C HIS A 236 9.86 18.56 9.75
N GLY A 237 10.44 17.36 9.62
CA GLY A 237 11.72 17.02 10.26
C GLY A 237 11.68 17.02 11.79
N CYS A 238 10.51 16.81 12.40
CA CYS A 238 10.33 16.68 13.85
C CYS A 238 10.06 15.22 14.25
N LEU A 239 10.32 14.86 15.51
CA LEU A 239 9.86 13.58 16.04
C LEU A 239 8.33 13.52 15.98
N LEU A 240 7.82 12.34 15.69
CA LEU A 240 6.40 12.06 15.86
C LEU A 240 6.08 11.92 17.36
N HIS A 241 4.89 12.34 17.74
CA HIS A 241 4.31 12.02 19.03
C HIS A 241 3.55 10.71 18.90
N ASP A 242 3.70 9.80 19.86
CA ASP A 242 2.98 8.51 19.93
C ASP A 242 1.99 8.45 21.09
N ARG A 243 1.86 9.54 21.85
CA ARG A 243 1.00 9.70 23.02
C ARG A 243 0.57 11.16 23.12
N CYS A 244 -0.49 11.42 23.85
CA CYS A 244 -0.82 12.78 24.25
C CYS A 244 0.30 13.34 25.14
N PRO A 245 0.89 14.52 24.82
CA PRO A 245 1.92 15.11 25.66
C PRO A 245 1.38 15.66 26.99
N GLY A 246 0.07 15.88 27.12
CA GLY A 246 -0.57 16.33 28.35
C GLY A 246 -0.78 15.22 29.38
N CYS A 247 -1.36 14.09 28.97
CA CYS A 247 -1.73 13.00 29.89
C CYS A 247 -1.11 11.63 29.59
N GLY A 248 -0.31 11.50 28.53
CA GLY A 248 0.34 10.24 28.14
C GLY A 248 -0.59 9.17 27.53
N ALA A 249 -1.88 9.47 27.37
CA ALA A 249 -2.85 8.57 26.77
C ALA A 249 -2.53 8.26 25.30
N ALA A 250 -2.99 7.10 24.82
CA ALA A 250 -2.89 6.71 23.42
C ALA A 250 -3.63 7.72 22.52
N VAL A 251 -3.13 7.90 21.30
CA VAL A 251 -3.79 8.73 20.29
C VAL A 251 -4.72 7.85 19.48
N LEU A 252 -6.02 8.13 19.56
CA LEU A 252 -7.08 7.27 19.04
C LEU A 252 -8.04 8.13 18.19
N PRO A 253 -7.88 8.17 16.85
CA PRO A 253 -8.63 9.08 15.98
C PRO A 253 -10.14 9.02 16.14
N LEU A 254 -10.68 7.83 16.43
CA LEU A 254 -12.12 7.58 16.59
C LEU A 254 -12.63 7.70 18.02
N GLN A 255 -11.78 7.97 19.02
CA GLN A 255 -12.26 8.12 20.40
C GLN A 255 -12.54 9.58 20.78
N GLN A 256 -12.33 10.53 19.87
CA GLN A 256 -12.69 11.94 20.07
C GLN A 256 -14.19 12.06 20.37
N ARG A 257 -14.52 12.75 21.46
CA ARG A 257 -15.90 12.89 21.96
C ARG A 257 -16.55 14.20 21.52
N GLU A 258 -15.72 15.16 21.19
CA GLU A 258 -16.07 16.51 20.80
C GLU A 258 -16.27 16.58 19.28
N LEU A 259 -17.26 17.38 18.86
CA LEU A 259 -17.45 17.72 17.45
C LEU A 259 -16.47 18.84 17.07
N ASP A 260 -15.21 18.46 16.85
CA ASP A 260 -14.13 19.39 16.47
C ASP A 260 -13.36 18.85 15.25
N PRO A 261 -13.19 19.64 14.17
CA PRO A 261 -12.33 19.28 13.05
C PRO A 261 -10.88 18.94 13.45
N GLN A 262 -10.38 19.52 14.53
CA GLN A 262 -9.03 19.33 15.03
C GLN A 262 -8.94 18.11 15.96
N PRO A 263 -7.97 17.19 15.74
CA PRO A 263 -7.86 16.00 16.58
C PRO A 263 -7.55 16.34 18.03
N GLY A 264 -8.41 15.88 18.95
CA GLY A 264 -8.25 16.05 20.40
C GLY A 264 -7.88 14.77 21.13
N CYS A 265 -7.25 14.90 22.31
CA CYS A 265 -7.04 13.78 23.20
C CYS A 265 -8.34 13.39 23.90
N PRO A 266 -8.81 12.13 23.80
CA PRO A 266 -10.08 11.71 24.39
C PRO A 266 -10.08 11.62 25.92
N ALA A 267 -8.91 11.75 26.56
CA ALA A 267 -8.73 11.64 28.00
C ALA A 267 -8.59 12.99 28.70
N CYS A 268 -7.90 13.97 28.10
CA CYS A 268 -7.64 15.27 28.71
C CYS A 268 -8.08 16.47 27.86
N GLY A 269 -8.61 16.26 26.65
CA GLY A 269 -9.08 17.34 25.78
C GLY A 269 -8.00 18.12 25.03
N LEU A 270 -6.70 17.89 25.30
CA LEU A 270 -5.61 18.59 24.59
C LEU A 270 -5.74 18.42 23.07
N VAL A 271 -5.75 19.53 22.33
CA VAL A 271 -5.74 19.53 20.87
C VAL A 271 -4.35 19.13 20.38
N LEU A 272 -4.26 18.05 19.59
CA LEU A 272 -2.99 17.42 19.26
C LEU A 272 -2.06 18.31 18.41
N ARG A 273 -2.60 19.22 17.60
CA ARG A 273 -1.79 20.19 16.84
C ARG A 273 -0.98 21.15 17.72
N GLU A 274 -1.40 21.36 18.96
CA GLU A 274 -0.76 22.25 19.92
C GLU A 274 0.43 21.58 20.63
N ALA A 275 0.63 20.27 20.41
CA ALA A 275 1.80 19.57 20.93
C ALA A 275 3.09 20.22 20.41
N ARG A 276 4.04 20.48 21.32
CA ARG A 276 5.33 21.08 20.97
C ARG A 276 6.10 20.17 19.99
N PRO A 277 6.51 20.65 18.80
CA PRO A 277 7.37 19.88 17.91
C PRO A 277 8.80 19.79 18.46
N VAL A 278 9.42 18.62 18.35
CA VAL A 278 10.83 18.40 18.72
C VAL A 278 11.62 18.17 17.44
N ARG A 279 12.53 19.08 17.10
CA ARG A 279 13.36 19.00 15.89
C ARG A 279 14.20 17.72 15.88
N ALA A 280 14.16 16.97 14.78
CA ALA A 280 14.85 15.69 14.63
C ALA A 280 15.18 15.36 13.17
N ILE A 281 15.81 16.32 12.48
CA ILE A 281 16.21 16.19 11.07
C ILE A 281 17.08 14.94 10.85
N GLY A 282 18.04 14.67 11.74
CA GLY A 282 18.90 13.49 11.64
C GLY A 282 18.12 12.16 11.67
N SER A 283 17.06 12.08 12.49
CA SER A 283 16.20 10.89 12.52
C SER A 283 15.36 10.78 11.24
N ALA A 284 14.85 11.91 10.72
CA ALA A 284 14.13 11.92 9.45
C ALA A 284 15.03 11.46 8.28
N VAL A 285 16.29 11.91 8.22
CA VAL A 285 17.26 11.46 7.20
C VAL A 285 17.54 9.97 7.31
N ARG A 286 17.81 9.46 8.53
CA ARG A 286 18.06 8.02 8.75
C ARG A 286 16.86 7.15 8.38
N GLN A 287 15.65 7.56 8.77
CA GLN A 287 14.42 6.88 8.39
C GLN A 287 14.23 6.87 6.87
N ARG A 288 14.47 7.99 6.19
CA ARG A 288 14.41 8.05 4.72
C ARG A 288 15.41 7.09 4.07
N ALA A 289 16.63 7.01 4.59
CA ALA A 289 17.64 6.07 4.11
C ALA A 289 17.24 4.60 4.34
N LEU A 290 16.66 4.28 5.52
CA LEU A 290 16.08 2.97 5.82
C LEU A 290 15.01 2.59 4.80
N LEU A 291 14.02 3.47 4.59
CA LEU A 291 12.94 3.24 3.63
C LEU A 291 13.48 3.06 2.21
N ALA A 292 14.45 3.87 1.79
CA ALA A 292 15.09 3.71 0.48
C ALA A 292 15.81 2.35 0.36
N GLY A 293 16.44 1.86 1.43
CA GLY A 293 17.02 0.51 1.49
C GLY A 293 15.96 -0.58 1.29
N LEU A 294 14.85 -0.52 2.01
CA LEU A 294 13.73 -1.46 1.87
C LEU A 294 13.13 -1.42 0.45
N HIS A 295 12.96 -0.22 -0.12
CA HIS A 295 12.49 -0.06 -1.50
C HIS A 295 13.42 -0.70 -2.53
N ARG A 296 14.75 -0.65 -2.31
CA ARG A 296 15.72 -1.34 -3.17
C ARG A 296 15.59 -2.86 -3.08
N LEU A 297 15.45 -3.42 -1.88
CA LEU A 297 15.22 -4.87 -1.70
C LEU A 297 13.96 -5.35 -2.44
N VAL A 298 12.90 -4.53 -2.42
CA VAL A 298 11.69 -4.80 -3.21
C VAL A 298 11.97 -4.74 -4.71
N ALA A 299 12.70 -3.72 -5.18
CA ALA A 299 13.04 -3.55 -6.59
C ALA A 299 13.95 -4.67 -7.11
N ASP A 300 14.83 -5.21 -6.27
CA ASP A 300 15.70 -6.34 -6.58
C ASP A 300 14.94 -7.69 -6.63
N GLY A 301 13.69 -7.72 -6.13
CA GLY A 301 12.86 -8.91 -6.10
C GLY A 301 13.37 -10.00 -5.16
N ASP A 302 13.96 -9.60 -4.02
CA ASP A 302 14.53 -10.49 -3.00
C ASP A 302 13.68 -10.44 -1.70
N PRO A 303 12.60 -11.24 -1.61
CA PRO A 303 11.69 -11.24 -0.47
C PRO A 303 12.35 -11.78 0.81
N ASP A 304 13.32 -12.69 0.69
CA ASP A 304 14.04 -13.26 1.83
C ASP A 304 14.88 -12.19 2.52
N ARG A 305 15.64 -11.41 1.75
CA ARG A 305 16.42 -10.29 2.30
C ARG A 305 15.53 -9.20 2.88
N LEU A 306 14.38 -8.91 2.28
CA LEU A 306 13.43 -7.98 2.88
C LEU A 306 12.96 -8.50 4.24
N THR A 307 12.57 -9.77 4.30
CA THR A 307 12.10 -10.41 5.53
C THR A 307 13.17 -10.39 6.62
N GLU A 308 14.42 -10.72 6.29
CA GLU A 308 15.56 -10.64 7.21
C GLU A 308 15.81 -9.20 7.70
N ALA A 309 15.79 -8.22 6.79
CA ALA A 309 15.94 -6.80 7.14
C ALA A 309 14.85 -6.32 8.11
N LEU A 310 13.60 -6.69 7.86
CA LEU A 310 12.46 -6.35 8.71
C LEU A 310 12.50 -7.07 10.06
N ALA A 311 12.95 -8.33 10.11
CA ALA A 311 13.15 -9.07 11.36
C ALA A 311 14.21 -8.41 12.25
N ARG A 312 15.35 -8.00 11.66
CA ARG A 312 16.39 -7.25 12.37
C ARG A 312 15.87 -5.90 12.90
N LEU A 313 15.11 -5.20 12.08
CA LEU A 313 14.46 -3.93 12.47
C LEU A 313 13.52 -4.15 13.66
N ALA A 314 12.70 -5.20 13.61
CA ALA A 314 11.76 -5.54 14.67
C ALA A 314 12.46 -5.91 15.97
N ALA A 315 13.53 -6.68 15.91
CA ALA A 315 14.34 -7.03 17.09
C ALA A 315 14.91 -5.76 17.76
N ALA A 316 15.46 -4.84 16.97
CA ALA A 316 16.00 -3.58 17.50
C ALA A 316 14.91 -2.69 18.13
N LEU A 317 13.74 -2.58 17.50
CA LEU A 317 12.64 -1.76 18.02
C LEU A 317 11.98 -2.38 19.25
N THR A 318 11.88 -3.71 19.32
CA THR A 318 11.30 -4.42 20.48
C THR A 318 12.19 -4.26 21.71
N GLY A 319 13.52 -4.30 21.54
CA GLY A 319 14.47 -4.15 22.65
C GLY A 319 14.63 -2.71 23.17
N ALA A 320 14.26 -1.70 22.38
CA ALA A 320 14.51 -0.29 22.73
C ALA A 320 13.42 0.33 23.63
N GLY A 321 12.19 -0.20 23.62
CA GLY A 321 11.05 0.32 24.36
C GLY A 321 9.96 0.92 23.45
N THR A 322 8.88 1.41 24.06
CA THR A 322 7.63 1.73 23.32
C THR A 322 7.52 3.17 22.82
N THR A 323 8.44 4.06 23.22
CA THR A 323 8.38 5.49 22.89
C THR A 323 9.04 5.80 21.54
N VAL A 324 8.55 6.83 20.83
CA VAL A 324 9.20 7.32 19.60
C VAL A 324 10.69 7.65 19.82
N ARG A 325 11.03 8.27 20.96
CA ARG A 325 12.42 8.64 21.26
C ARG A 325 13.32 7.41 21.38
N ALA A 326 12.84 6.37 22.06
CA ALA A 326 13.58 5.13 22.19
C ALA A 326 13.75 4.41 20.85
N ARG A 327 12.68 4.34 20.05
CA ARG A 327 12.74 3.80 18.69
C ARG A 327 13.72 4.59 17.81
N ALA A 328 13.72 5.92 17.88
CA ALA A 328 14.65 6.76 17.14
C ALA A 328 16.12 6.49 17.50
N ALA A 329 16.40 6.24 18.78
CA ALA A 329 17.73 5.84 19.23
C ALA A 329 18.13 4.46 18.70
N ALA A 330 17.20 3.49 18.73
CA ALA A 330 17.42 2.15 18.18
C ALA A 330 17.72 2.18 16.67
N LEU A 331 16.96 2.97 15.92
CA LEU A 331 17.18 3.17 14.49
C LEU A 331 18.52 3.85 14.20
N ALA A 332 18.97 4.76 15.07
CA ALA A 332 20.29 5.36 14.93
C ALA A 332 21.42 4.35 15.17
N ALA A 333 21.24 3.45 16.14
CA ALA A 333 22.21 2.42 16.49
C ALA A 333 22.34 1.31 15.43
N LEU A 334 21.31 1.10 14.61
CA LEU A 334 21.34 0.06 13.57
C LEU A 334 22.42 0.27 12.49
N HIS A 335 22.93 1.51 12.29
CA HIS A 335 23.89 1.94 11.24
C HIS A 335 23.50 1.46 9.80
N PRO A 336 24.09 1.96 8.69
CA PRO A 336 23.58 1.72 7.33
C PRO A 336 24.01 0.34 6.79
N THR A 337 23.85 -0.72 7.58
CA THR A 337 24.10 -2.11 7.16
C THR A 337 22.98 -2.70 6.30
N LEU A 338 21.96 -1.90 5.97
CA LEU A 338 20.99 -2.20 4.90
C LEU A 338 21.44 -1.67 3.53
N SER A 339 22.55 -0.92 3.47
CA SER A 339 23.07 -0.35 2.22
C SER A 339 24.35 -1.01 1.70
N SER A 340 24.98 -1.90 2.48
CA SER A 340 26.14 -2.68 2.03
C SER A 340 25.67 -4.01 1.44
N SER A 341 25.19 -3.98 0.20
CA SER A 341 25.18 -5.16 -0.64
C SER A 341 26.63 -5.54 -0.94
N THR A 342 27.19 -6.54 -0.26
CA THR A 342 28.25 -7.30 -0.89
C THR A 342 27.60 -8.09 -2.03
N PRO A 343 28.03 -7.90 -3.30
CA PRO A 343 27.57 -8.77 -4.36
C PRO A 343 28.03 -10.19 -4.01
N ARG A 344 27.08 -11.13 -3.98
CA ARG A 344 27.37 -12.55 -3.84
C ARG A 344 28.26 -12.93 -5.04
N PRO A 345 29.43 -13.59 -4.86
CA PRO A 345 30.20 -14.04 -6.01
C PRO A 345 29.31 -14.95 -6.85
N ALA A 346 29.22 -14.65 -8.14
CA ALA A 346 28.44 -15.43 -9.09
C ALA A 346 28.79 -16.91 -8.91
N LYS A 347 27.82 -17.73 -8.48
CA LYS A 347 28.00 -19.17 -8.46
C LYS A 347 28.23 -19.60 -9.91
N ALA A 348 29.48 -19.94 -10.22
CA ALA A 348 29.87 -20.57 -11.48
C ALA A 348 29.01 -21.84 -11.69
N ARG A 349 27.97 -21.73 -12.51
CA ARG A 349 27.33 -22.90 -13.11
C ARG A 349 28.03 -23.15 -14.44
N ARG A 350 29.07 -23.98 -14.41
CA ARG A 350 29.53 -24.72 -15.59
C ARG A 350 28.49 -25.77 -15.94
N ARG A 351 28.08 -25.83 -17.20
CA ARG A 351 27.94 -27.06 -18.00
C ARG A 351 27.87 -26.66 -19.49
N PRO A 352 28.80 -27.11 -20.35
CA PRO A 352 28.66 -26.93 -21.78
C PRO A 352 27.59 -27.90 -22.29
N VAL A 353 26.59 -27.38 -23.01
CA VAL A 353 25.65 -28.22 -23.75
C VAL A 353 26.35 -28.67 -25.03
N VAL A 354 26.64 -29.96 -25.10
CA VAL A 354 27.07 -30.63 -26.34
C VAL A 354 25.87 -30.63 -27.29
N LEU A 355 25.95 -29.84 -28.36
CA LEU A 355 25.00 -29.89 -29.47
C LEU A 355 25.31 -31.11 -30.35
N ALA A 356 24.61 -32.21 -30.10
CA ALA A 356 24.53 -33.31 -31.06
C ALA A 356 23.58 -32.89 -32.20
N ARG A 357 24.13 -32.49 -33.34
CA ARG A 357 23.39 -32.47 -34.61
C ARG A 357 23.81 -33.68 -35.44
N ARG A 358 22.96 -34.70 -35.51
CA ARG A 358 22.96 -35.67 -36.60
C ARG A 358 22.14 -35.10 -37.74
N CYS A 359 22.77 -34.91 -38.90
CA CYS A 359 22.09 -34.91 -40.20
C CYS A 359 22.68 -36.06 -41.01
N PRO A 360 21.85 -36.91 -41.66
CA PRO A 360 22.34 -37.95 -42.53
C PRO A 360 22.83 -37.35 -43.85
N VAL A 361 23.99 -37.84 -44.28
CA VAL A 361 24.64 -37.55 -45.57
C VAL A 361 23.89 -38.28 -46.68
N VAL A 362 23.51 -37.57 -47.73
CA VAL A 362 23.25 -38.14 -49.06
C VAL A 362 24.26 -37.48 -50.02
N PRO A 363 25.13 -38.23 -50.70
CA PRO A 363 26.06 -37.66 -51.67
C PRO A 363 25.46 -37.68 -53.09
N PRO A 364 25.69 -36.66 -53.93
CA PRO A 364 25.66 -36.83 -55.37
C PRO A 364 27.08 -37.08 -55.91
N ALA A 365 27.09 -37.85 -57.00
CA ALA A 365 28.23 -38.40 -57.69
C ALA A 365 29.16 -37.34 -58.33
N ALA A 366 30.46 -37.60 -58.25
CA ALA A 366 31.43 -37.36 -59.31
C ALA A 366 31.90 -38.76 -59.73
N GLY A 367 32.05 -39.15 -60.98
CA GLY A 367 32.26 -38.45 -62.23
C GLY A 367 33.05 -39.46 -63.06
N LEU A 368 32.58 -39.77 -64.25
CA LEU A 368 33.24 -40.68 -65.19
C LEU A 368 34.65 -40.19 -65.47
N GLY A 369 35.61 -41.09 -65.25
CA GLY A 369 37.00 -41.06 -65.71
C GLY A 369 37.48 -42.49 -65.71
#